data_AF-V2WCW7-F1
#
_entry.id   AF-V2WCW7-F1
#
_cell.length_a   1.000
_cell.length_b   1.000
_cell.length_c   1.000
_cell.angle_alpha   90.00
_cell.angle_beta   90.00
_cell.angle_gamma   90.00
#
_symmetry.space_group_name_H-M   'P 1'
#
loop_
_entity.id
_entity.type
_entity.pdbx_description
1 polymer ?
#
loop_
_entity_poly.entity_id
_entity_poly.type
_entity_poly.pdbx_seq_one_letter_code
_entity_poly.pdbx_strand_id
1 'polypeptide(L)'
;MKLEHLKATWTSAVYSFFKSDVYVAHDADRQKYQFFPCAAKSCKSKLKGVRHYQDGKDCASTGNLKKHAVTCFSQAAVDNAIQGNDESKAKHGSIFAAFARVGQHVLKATHCNHNYYELRVCLAHWVTESNQSVRIVEDDGFIEIIGGGRPDLQLLSCTTLTQDITTAYNILRNCITKLLQDHPSVISIATDAWTSPNH
;
A
#
# COMPACT_ATOMS: atom_id res chain seq x y z
N MET A 1 -10.41 18.82 -39.47
CA MET A 1 -9.39 18.24 -38.56
C MET A 1 -9.87 16.85 -38.13
N LYS A 2 -9.11 15.78 -38.44
CA LYS A 2 -9.46 14.39 -38.09
C LYS A 2 -9.25 14.18 -36.57
N LEU A 3 -10.16 13.45 -35.91
CA LEU A 3 -10.17 13.20 -34.46
C LEU A 3 -8.82 12.72 -33.91
N GLU A 4 -8.10 11.91 -34.69
CA GLU A 4 -6.78 11.38 -34.33
C GLU A 4 -5.73 12.46 -34.10
N HIS A 5 -5.77 13.59 -34.83
CA HIS A 5 -4.87 14.72 -34.57
C HIS A 5 -5.24 15.48 -33.29
N LEU A 6 -6.51 15.47 -32.88
CA LEU A 6 -6.96 16.12 -31.63
C LEU A 6 -6.58 15.30 -30.40
N LYS A 7 -6.62 13.97 -30.50
CA LYS A 7 -6.14 13.09 -29.41
C LYS A 7 -4.68 13.37 -29.05
N ALA A 8 -3.84 13.69 -30.04
CA ALA A 8 -2.43 14.01 -29.81
C ALA A 8 -2.22 15.31 -29.00
N THR A 9 -3.19 16.23 -28.97
CA THR A 9 -3.08 17.48 -28.20
C THR A 9 -3.60 17.35 -26.77
N TRP A 10 -4.17 16.20 -26.40
CA TRP A 10 -4.73 15.94 -25.08
C TRP A 10 -3.65 15.50 -24.08
N THR A 11 -2.90 16.47 -23.55
CA THR A 11 -1.75 16.21 -22.64
C THR A 11 -2.12 16.23 -21.15
N SER A 12 -3.35 16.61 -20.79
CA SER A 12 -3.77 16.69 -19.39
C SER A 12 -4.13 15.32 -18.80
N ALA A 13 -3.66 15.03 -17.58
CA ALA A 13 -3.97 13.80 -16.87
C ALA A 13 -5.49 13.57 -16.65
N VAL A 14 -6.30 14.63 -16.74
CA VAL A 14 -7.78 14.58 -16.59
C VAL A 14 -8.44 13.66 -17.64
N TYR A 15 -7.84 13.50 -18.82
CA TYR A 15 -8.40 12.64 -19.87
C TYR A 15 -8.42 11.15 -19.47
N SER A 16 -7.59 10.71 -18.51
CA SER A 16 -7.56 9.33 -18.02
C SER A 16 -8.85 8.86 -17.32
N PHE A 17 -9.72 9.79 -16.89
CA PHE A 17 -11.01 9.48 -16.26
C PHE A 17 -12.14 9.19 -17.27
N PHE A 18 -11.83 9.21 -18.57
CA PHE A 18 -12.77 9.03 -19.67
C PHE A 18 -12.35 7.88 -20.59
N LYS A 19 -13.29 7.31 -21.32
CA LYS A 19 -13.02 6.24 -22.29
C LYS A 19 -12.36 6.80 -23.54
N SER A 20 -11.60 5.95 -24.24
CA SER A 20 -10.96 6.25 -25.53
C SER A 20 -11.96 6.53 -26.66
N ASP A 21 -13.20 6.09 -26.51
CA ASP A 21 -14.27 6.15 -27.52
C ASP A 21 -14.90 7.55 -27.58
N VAL A 22 -14.06 8.57 -27.74
CA VAL A 22 -14.49 9.96 -27.93
C VAL A 22 -15.03 10.10 -29.33
N TYR A 23 -16.17 10.76 -29.47
CA TYR A 23 -16.77 11.05 -30.76
C TYR A 23 -17.21 12.51 -30.86
N VAL A 24 -17.38 12.97 -32.10
CA VAL A 24 -17.83 14.33 -32.40
C VAL A 24 -19.31 14.29 -32.74
N ALA A 25 -20.10 15.17 -32.13
CA ALA A 25 -21.52 15.30 -32.39
C ALA A 25 -21.91 16.79 -32.43
N HIS A 26 -23.15 17.04 -32.86
CA HIS A 26 -23.75 18.37 -32.88
C HIS A 26 -24.94 18.39 -31.93
N ASP A 27 -25.16 19.51 -31.24
CA ASP A 27 -26.36 19.69 -30.44
C ASP A 27 -27.53 20.23 -31.28
N ALA A 28 -28.65 20.53 -30.61
CA ALA A 28 -29.85 21.06 -31.24
C ALA A 28 -29.60 22.40 -31.95
N ASP A 29 -28.64 23.19 -31.46
CA ASP A 29 -28.26 24.50 -31.98
C ASP A 29 -27.16 24.42 -33.05
N ARG A 30 -26.87 23.20 -33.54
CA ARG A 30 -25.81 22.87 -34.51
C ARG A 30 -24.40 23.21 -34.03
N GLN A 31 -24.20 23.35 -32.72
CA GLN A 31 -22.87 23.55 -32.15
C GLN A 31 -22.12 22.23 -32.05
N LYS A 32 -20.86 22.24 -32.47
CA LYS A 32 -20.01 21.05 -32.53
C LYS A 32 -19.35 20.82 -31.16
N TYR A 33 -19.53 19.61 -30.62
CA TYR A 33 -18.88 19.18 -29.39
C TYR A 33 -18.19 17.82 -29.53
N GLN A 34 -17.20 17.60 -28.68
CA GLN A 34 -16.59 16.30 -28.42
C GLN A 34 -17.26 15.67 -27.21
N PHE A 35 -17.74 14.45 -27.36
CA PHE A 35 -18.34 13.70 -26.26
C PHE A 35 -17.31 12.78 -25.63
N PHE A 36 -17.07 12.95 -24.33
CA PHE A 36 -16.17 12.13 -23.53
C PHE A 36 -16.99 11.18 -22.65
N PRO A 37 -17.08 9.88 -22.97
CA PRO A 37 -17.77 8.92 -22.12
C PRO A 37 -17.03 8.76 -20.80
N CYS A 38 -17.77 8.76 -19.68
CA CYS A 38 -17.18 8.58 -18.36
C CYS A 38 -16.66 7.14 -18.19
N ALA A 39 -15.48 6.97 -17.56
CA ALA A 39 -14.94 5.64 -17.26
C ALA A 39 -15.48 5.04 -15.94
N ALA A 40 -16.27 5.78 -15.16
CA ALA A 40 -16.80 5.31 -13.87
C ALA A 40 -17.81 4.17 -14.06
N LYS A 41 -17.79 3.18 -13.17
CA LYS A 41 -18.77 2.08 -13.15
C LYS A 41 -20.21 2.60 -13.04
N SER A 42 -20.42 3.60 -12.20
CA SER A 42 -21.69 4.31 -12.01
C SER A 42 -21.50 5.81 -12.19
N CYS A 43 -21.54 6.28 -13.44
CA CYS A 43 -21.45 7.71 -13.74
C CYS A 43 -22.65 8.46 -13.13
N LYS A 44 -22.37 9.58 -12.45
CA LYS A 44 -23.39 10.41 -11.79
C LYS A 44 -24.09 11.39 -12.74
N SER A 45 -23.60 11.52 -13.98
CA SER A 45 -24.25 12.33 -15.02
C SER A 45 -25.32 11.54 -15.75
N LYS A 46 -26.47 12.17 -16.03
CA LYS A 46 -27.56 11.59 -16.84
C LYS A 46 -27.07 11.15 -18.23
N LEU A 47 -26.12 11.87 -18.80
CA LEU A 47 -25.57 11.60 -20.14
C LEU A 47 -24.49 10.50 -20.12
N LYS A 48 -24.10 9.97 -18.96
CA LYS A 48 -22.97 9.02 -18.79
C LYS A 48 -21.63 9.53 -19.33
N GLY A 49 -21.45 10.84 -19.41
CA GLY A 49 -20.26 11.48 -19.94
C GLY A 49 -20.37 13.01 -19.94
N VAL A 50 -19.45 13.65 -20.65
CA VAL A 50 -19.30 15.11 -20.74
C VAL A 50 -19.30 15.56 -22.20
N ARG A 51 -20.02 16.64 -22.49
CA ARG A 51 -19.90 17.39 -23.75
C ARG A 51 -18.85 18.47 -23.58
N HIS A 52 -17.87 18.50 -24.47
CA HIS A 52 -16.82 19.50 -24.52
C HIS A 52 -16.91 20.27 -25.84
N TYR A 53 -17.35 21.50 -25.76
CA TYR A 53 -17.61 22.37 -26.90
C TYR A 53 -16.31 23.02 -27.39
N GLN A 54 -16.13 23.10 -28.71
CA GLN A 54 -14.90 23.60 -29.34
C GLN A 54 -15.02 25.01 -29.94
N ASP A 55 -16.16 25.65 -29.74
CA ASP A 55 -16.57 26.90 -30.39
C ASP A 55 -16.15 28.18 -29.65
N GLY A 56 -15.70 28.06 -28.39
CA GLY A 56 -15.24 29.18 -27.57
C GLY A 56 -13.73 29.46 -27.61
N LYS A 57 -13.33 30.62 -27.07
CA LYS A 57 -11.92 30.96 -26.79
C LYS A 57 -11.23 29.96 -25.85
N ASP A 58 -12.01 29.23 -25.08
CA ASP A 58 -11.57 28.22 -24.11
C ASP A 58 -11.58 26.80 -24.68
N CYS A 59 -11.41 26.63 -26.00
CA CYS A 59 -11.44 25.33 -26.68
C CYS A 59 -10.37 24.32 -26.19
N ALA A 60 -9.39 24.77 -25.41
CA ALA A 60 -8.37 23.95 -24.74
C ALA A 60 -8.62 23.74 -23.24
N SER A 61 -9.68 24.33 -22.66
CA SER A 61 -9.95 24.28 -21.22
C SER A 61 -10.51 22.92 -20.78
N THR A 62 -9.85 22.28 -19.83
CA THR A 62 -10.28 20.97 -19.27
C THR A 62 -11.18 21.11 -18.04
N GLY A 63 -11.66 22.31 -17.73
CA GLY A 63 -12.40 22.60 -16.49
C GLY A 63 -13.71 21.81 -16.36
N ASN A 64 -14.46 21.64 -17.44
CA ASN A 64 -15.70 20.85 -17.44
C ASN A 64 -15.43 19.35 -17.22
N LEU A 65 -14.39 18.80 -17.87
CA LEU A 65 -13.93 17.43 -17.66
C LEU A 65 -13.47 17.23 -16.21
N LYS A 66 -12.68 18.15 -15.65
CA LYS A 66 -12.18 18.07 -14.26
C LYS A 66 -13.33 18.07 -13.26
N LYS A 67 -14.31 18.98 -13.39
CA LYS A 67 -15.50 19.03 -12.51
C LYS A 67 -16.27 17.71 -12.52
N HIS A 68 -16.44 17.12 -13.70
CA HIS A 68 -17.11 15.82 -13.83
C HIS A 68 -16.30 14.69 -13.18
N ALA A 69 -14.98 14.66 -13.42
CA ALA A 69 -14.09 13.66 -12.83
C ALA A 69 -14.14 13.73 -11.30
N VAL A 70 -14.08 14.93 -10.71
CA VAL A 70 -14.19 15.13 -9.24
C VAL A 70 -15.51 14.59 -8.71
N THR A 71 -16.61 14.87 -9.43
CA THR A 71 -17.94 14.40 -9.03
C THR A 71 -18.03 12.87 -9.04
N CYS A 72 -17.47 12.21 -10.06
CA CYS A 72 -17.56 10.76 -10.23
C CYS A 72 -16.51 9.96 -9.45
N PHE A 73 -15.30 10.49 -9.28
CA PHE A 73 -14.14 9.77 -8.74
C PHE A 73 -13.58 10.33 -7.43
N SER A 74 -14.14 11.44 -6.92
CA SER A 74 -13.66 12.25 -5.78
C SER A 74 -12.53 13.23 -6.10
N GLN A 75 -12.45 14.30 -5.32
CA GLN A 75 -11.42 15.34 -5.43
C GLN A 75 -10.01 14.75 -5.26
N ALA A 76 -9.83 13.90 -4.24
CA ALA A 76 -8.54 13.28 -3.94
C ALA A 76 -8.02 12.41 -5.11
N ALA A 77 -8.88 11.64 -5.77
CA ALA A 77 -8.47 10.82 -6.90
C ALA A 77 -8.02 11.67 -8.10
N VAL A 78 -8.72 12.77 -8.36
CA VAL A 78 -8.40 13.69 -9.47
C VAL A 78 -7.11 14.46 -9.18
N ASP A 79 -6.92 14.94 -7.95
CA ASP A 79 -5.71 15.66 -7.58
C ASP A 79 -4.47 14.74 -7.60
N ASN A 80 -4.59 13.49 -7.15
CA ASN A 80 -3.50 12.50 -7.25
C ASN A 80 -3.09 12.21 -8.70
N ALA A 81 -4.05 12.15 -9.62
CA ALA A 81 -3.76 11.94 -11.04
C ALA A 81 -3.12 13.18 -11.68
N ILE A 82 -3.55 14.39 -11.30
CA ILE A 82 -3.03 15.66 -11.85
C ILE A 82 -1.66 16.01 -11.27
N GLN A 83 -1.43 15.75 -9.98
CA GLN A 83 -0.15 16.04 -9.33
C GLN A 83 0.99 15.17 -9.87
N GLY A 84 0.67 14.13 -10.64
CA GLY A 84 1.65 13.19 -11.16
C GLY A 84 2.21 12.37 -10.00
N ASN A 85 1.91 11.08 -9.99
CA ASN A 85 2.83 10.19 -9.31
C ASN A 85 4.15 10.33 -10.08
N ASP A 86 5.13 11.01 -9.50
CA ASP A 86 6.51 11.08 -9.97
C ASP A 86 6.86 9.74 -10.64
N GLU A 87 6.96 9.70 -11.98
CA GLU A 87 7.38 8.49 -12.68
C GLU A 87 8.78 8.05 -12.20
N SER A 88 9.53 8.98 -11.61
CA SER A 88 10.78 8.77 -10.87
C SER A 88 10.64 7.93 -9.58
N LYS A 89 9.46 7.82 -8.96
CA LYS A 89 9.20 6.89 -7.84
C LYS A 89 8.85 5.47 -8.31
N ALA A 90 8.33 5.31 -9.53
CA ALA A 90 7.97 4.00 -10.08
C ALA A 90 9.17 3.23 -10.67
N LYS A 91 10.27 3.91 -11.04
CA LYS A 91 11.47 3.22 -11.57
C LYS A 91 12.22 2.39 -10.51
N HIS A 92 12.02 2.68 -9.22
CA HIS A 92 12.58 1.90 -8.10
C HIS A 92 11.56 1.49 -7.03
N GLY A 93 10.30 1.92 -7.14
CA GLY A 93 9.24 1.58 -6.20
C GLY A 93 8.60 0.24 -6.55
N SER A 94 8.39 -0.63 -5.55
CA SER A 94 7.69 -1.89 -5.78
C SER A 94 6.29 -1.65 -6.35
N ILE A 95 5.71 -2.66 -7.00
CA ILE A 95 4.32 -2.62 -7.50
C ILE A 95 3.37 -2.10 -6.42
N PHE A 96 3.59 -2.43 -5.15
CA PHE A 96 2.79 -1.91 -4.05
C PHE A 96 2.81 -0.37 -3.99
N ALA A 97 3.97 0.28 -4.16
CA ALA A 97 4.07 1.74 -4.14
C ALA A 97 3.25 2.41 -5.25
N ALA A 98 3.07 1.73 -6.39
CA ALA A 98 2.25 2.23 -7.50
C ALA A 98 0.74 2.15 -7.20
N PHE A 99 0.31 1.27 -6.30
CA PHE A 99 -1.10 0.98 -6.03
C PHE A 99 -1.56 1.22 -4.58
N ALA A 100 -0.65 1.57 -3.68
CA ALA A 100 -0.94 1.78 -2.26
C ALA A 100 -1.88 2.98 -2.06
N ARG A 101 -2.92 2.78 -1.25
CA ARG A 101 -3.75 3.88 -0.73
C ARG A 101 -3.12 4.46 0.52
N VAL A 102 -3.42 5.73 0.81
CA VAL A 102 -3.04 6.39 2.07
C VAL A 102 -3.55 5.56 3.25
N GLY A 103 -2.63 5.11 4.12
CA GLY A 103 -2.91 4.29 5.29
C GLY A 103 -2.80 2.77 5.07
N GLN A 104 -2.51 2.27 3.86
CA GLN A 104 -2.23 0.85 3.66
C GLN A 104 -0.79 0.52 4.04
N HIS A 105 -0.62 -0.42 4.97
CA HIS A 105 0.67 -1.03 5.25
C HIS A 105 0.96 -2.12 4.21
N VAL A 106 2.21 -2.16 3.72
CA VAL A 106 2.71 -3.27 2.91
C VAL A 106 2.65 -4.51 3.80
N LEU A 107 1.72 -5.43 3.53
CA LEU A 107 1.92 -6.81 3.98
C LEU A 107 3.12 -7.33 3.21
N LYS A 108 4.27 -7.47 3.88
CA LYS A 108 5.42 -8.17 3.32
C LYS A 108 5.11 -9.67 3.33
N ALA A 109 4.21 -10.08 2.44
CA ALA A 109 3.96 -11.49 2.17
C ALA A 109 5.14 -12.01 1.35
N THR A 110 6.01 -12.78 1.99
CA THR A 110 7.14 -13.44 1.30
C THR A 110 6.60 -14.65 0.55
N HIS A 111 6.82 -14.74 -0.76
CA HIS A 111 6.47 -15.94 -1.54
C HIS A 111 7.50 -17.08 -1.35
N CYS A 112 8.67 -16.77 -0.79
CA CYS A 112 9.70 -17.74 -0.48
C CYS A 112 9.42 -18.37 0.88
N ASN A 113 9.49 -19.70 0.93
CA ASN A 113 9.46 -20.42 2.19
C ASN A 113 10.72 -20.12 2.97
N HIS A 114 10.59 -19.79 4.26
CA HIS A 114 11.73 -19.67 5.16
C HIS A 114 12.48 -21.00 5.22
N ASN A 115 13.80 -20.95 5.13
CA ASN A 115 14.62 -22.10 5.49
C ASN A 115 14.56 -22.35 7.01
N TYR A 116 15.07 -23.49 7.48
CA TYR A 116 15.01 -23.85 8.91
C TYR A 116 15.61 -22.78 9.84
N TYR A 117 16.76 -22.19 9.47
CA TYR A 117 17.40 -21.16 10.29
C TYR A 117 16.62 -19.84 10.30
N GLU A 118 16.09 -19.43 9.16
CA GLU A 118 15.22 -18.26 9.06
C GLU A 118 13.95 -18.45 9.89
N LEU A 119 13.34 -19.64 9.84
CA LEU A 119 12.16 -19.98 10.62
C LEU A 119 12.43 -19.84 12.13
N ARG A 120 13.59 -20.34 12.61
CA ARG A 120 13.97 -20.22 14.03
C ARG A 120 14.03 -18.77 14.49
N VAL A 121 14.70 -17.92 13.71
CA VAL A 121 14.84 -16.49 14.03
C VAL A 121 13.49 -15.78 13.98
N CYS A 122 12.70 -16.02 12.93
CA CYS A 122 11.38 -15.41 12.78
C CYS A 122 10.41 -15.82 13.90
N LEU A 123 10.42 -17.09 14.31
CA LEU A 123 9.58 -17.57 15.41
C LEU A 123 10.02 -17.00 16.76
N ALA A 124 11.33 -16.99 17.05
CA ALA A 124 11.84 -16.37 18.28
C ALA A 124 11.47 -14.89 18.36
N HIS A 125 11.60 -14.16 17.25
CA HIS A 125 11.19 -12.75 17.17
C HIS A 125 9.68 -12.58 17.38
N TRP A 126 8.86 -13.32 16.65
CA TRP A 126 7.41 -13.20 16.73
C TRP A 126 6.86 -13.55 18.13
N VAL A 127 7.33 -14.64 18.72
CA VAL A 127 6.90 -15.10 20.05
C VAL A 127 7.28 -14.09 21.13
N THR A 128 8.47 -13.50 21.04
CA THR A 128 8.92 -12.48 22.01
C THR A 128 8.19 -11.16 21.82
N GLU A 129 8.06 -10.67 20.59
CA GLU A 129 7.39 -9.41 20.26
C GLU A 129 5.89 -9.44 20.61
N SER A 130 5.24 -10.59 20.38
CA SER A 130 3.80 -10.76 20.64
C SER A 130 3.50 -11.26 22.06
N ASN A 131 4.53 -11.42 22.91
CA ASN A 131 4.42 -11.98 24.26
C ASN A 131 3.63 -13.31 24.30
N GLN A 132 3.90 -14.19 23.34
CA GLN A 132 3.22 -15.48 23.21
C GLN A 132 3.91 -16.54 24.07
N SER A 133 3.16 -17.58 24.44
CA SER A 133 3.75 -18.75 25.10
C SER A 133 4.64 -19.50 24.12
N VAL A 134 5.85 -19.87 24.56
CA VAL A 134 6.77 -20.72 23.78
C VAL A 134 6.18 -22.09 23.44
N ARG A 135 5.14 -22.54 24.16
CA ARG A 135 4.43 -23.80 23.86
C ARG A 135 3.60 -23.75 22.58
N ILE A 136 3.38 -22.57 21.99
CA ILE A 136 2.61 -22.43 20.76
C ILE A 136 3.18 -23.24 19.59
N VAL A 137 4.51 -23.47 19.56
CA VAL A 137 5.13 -24.26 18.49
C VAL A 137 4.84 -25.76 18.57
N GLU A 138 4.31 -26.21 19.71
CA GLU A 138 3.88 -27.59 19.95
C GLU A 138 2.36 -27.75 19.86
N ASP A 139 1.62 -26.68 19.55
CA ASP A 139 0.17 -26.73 19.36
C ASP A 139 -0.19 -27.37 18.00
N ASP A 140 -1.14 -28.30 18.01
CA ASP A 140 -1.53 -29.06 16.82
C ASP A 140 -2.06 -28.16 15.69
N GLY A 141 -2.85 -27.13 16.02
CA GLY A 141 -3.40 -26.21 15.03
C GLY A 141 -2.33 -25.31 14.43
N PHE A 142 -1.36 -24.87 15.25
CA PHE A 142 -0.18 -24.16 14.76
C PHE A 142 0.66 -25.04 13.82
N ILE A 143 0.91 -26.30 14.20
CA ILE A 143 1.65 -27.27 13.39
C ILE A 143 0.96 -27.51 12.04
N GLU A 144 -0.36 -27.69 12.05
CA GLU A 144 -1.17 -27.88 10.84
C GLU A 144 -1.07 -26.67 9.89
N ILE A 145 -1.26 -25.46 10.42
CA ILE A 145 -1.24 -24.23 9.62
C ILE A 145 0.15 -23.96 9.03
N ILE A 146 1.20 -24.09 9.83
CA ILE A 146 2.57 -23.77 9.41
C ILE A 146 3.18 -24.88 8.54
N GLY A 147 2.83 -26.14 8.82
CA GLY A 147 3.22 -27.30 8.02
C GLY A 147 2.47 -27.44 6.71
N GLY A 148 1.36 -26.72 6.54
CA GLY A 148 0.52 -26.72 5.33
C GLY A 148 1.35 -26.49 4.05
N GLY A 149 1.37 -27.50 3.17
CA GLY A 149 2.11 -27.44 1.91
C GLY A 149 3.64 -27.58 2.04
N ARG A 150 4.15 -27.96 3.21
CA ARG A 150 5.59 -28.14 3.49
C ARG A 150 5.86 -29.46 4.24
N PRO A 151 5.83 -30.61 3.55
CA PRO A 151 6.01 -31.93 4.19
C PRO A 151 7.38 -32.12 4.85
N ASP A 152 8.42 -31.44 4.36
CA ASP A 152 9.79 -31.54 4.88
C ASP A 152 10.09 -30.54 6.00
N LEU A 153 9.09 -29.77 6.46
CA LEU A 153 9.30 -28.73 7.45
C LEU A 153 9.59 -29.33 8.82
N GLN A 154 10.81 -29.11 9.32
CA GLN A 154 11.16 -29.38 10.70
C GLN A 154 10.72 -28.21 11.58
N LEU A 155 9.69 -28.44 12.41
CA LEU A 155 9.26 -27.47 13.41
C LEU A 155 10.15 -27.52 14.64
N LEU A 156 10.25 -26.38 15.33
CA LEU A 156 11.03 -26.27 16.56
C LEU A 156 10.27 -26.90 17.71
N SER A 157 11.01 -27.50 18.65
CA SER A 157 10.48 -27.78 19.98
C SER A 157 10.45 -26.50 20.84
N CYS A 158 9.61 -26.51 21.87
CA CYS A 158 9.56 -25.44 22.86
C CYS A 158 10.95 -25.18 23.49
N THR A 159 11.73 -26.24 23.73
CA THR A 159 13.09 -26.14 24.30
C THR A 159 14.03 -25.40 23.36
N THR A 160 14.04 -25.75 22.07
CA THR A 160 14.90 -25.09 21.07
C THR A 160 14.54 -23.61 20.94
N LEU A 161 13.24 -23.30 20.87
CA LEU A 161 12.77 -21.91 20.80
C LEU A 161 13.17 -21.11 22.05
N THR A 162 13.08 -21.72 23.24
CA THR A 162 13.51 -21.08 24.50
C THR A 162 15.00 -20.76 24.50
N GLN A 163 15.82 -21.68 23.99
CA GLN A 163 17.27 -21.47 23.84
C GLN A 163 17.59 -20.35 22.85
N ASP A 164 16.86 -20.28 21.73
CA ASP A 164 17.02 -19.22 20.73
C ASP A 164 16.66 -17.84 21.30
N ILE A 165 15.54 -17.75 22.01
CA ILE A 165 15.12 -16.53 22.71
C ILE A 165 16.16 -16.10 23.73
N THR A 166 16.67 -17.04 24.53
CA THR A 166 17.70 -16.77 25.56
C THR A 166 18.99 -16.27 24.91
N THR A 167 19.38 -16.88 23.79
CA THR A 167 20.57 -16.47 23.03
C THR A 167 20.41 -15.06 22.48
N ALA A 168 19.27 -14.76 21.84
CA ALA A 168 18.96 -13.43 21.34
C ALA A 168 18.95 -12.39 22.46
N TYR A 169 18.32 -12.69 23.60
CA TYR A 169 18.30 -11.83 24.78
C TYR A 169 19.71 -11.51 25.28
N ASN A 170 20.59 -12.51 25.38
CA ASN A 170 21.96 -12.30 25.86
C ASN A 170 22.78 -11.42 24.89
N ILE A 171 22.60 -11.61 23.58
CA ILE A 171 23.23 -10.76 22.56
C ILE A 171 22.74 -9.31 22.71
N LEU A 172 21.42 -9.11 22.74
CA LEU A 172 20.80 -7.80 22.89
C LEU A 172 21.22 -7.11 24.19
N ARG A 173 21.24 -7.85 25.31
CA ARG A 173 21.69 -7.37 26.62
C ARG A 173 23.13 -6.86 26.55
N ASN A 174 24.03 -7.59 25.91
CA ASN A 174 25.42 -7.17 25.75
C ASN A 174 25.53 -5.91 24.87
N CYS A 175 24.79 -5.85 23.76
CA CYS A 175 24.73 -4.66 22.90
C CYS A 175 24.22 -3.42 23.66
N ILE A 176 23.12 -3.56 24.41
CA ILE A 176 22.55 -2.48 25.22
C ILE A 176 23.51 -2.08 26.32
N THR A 177 24.16 -3.04 26.99
CA THR A 177 25.16 -2.77 28.04
C THR A 177 26.28 -1.91 27.49
N LYS A 178 26.81 -2.26 26.31
CA LYS A 178 27.84 -1.46 25.64
C LYS A 178 27.34 -0.06 25.30
N LEU A 179 26.13 0.05 24.74
CA LEU A 179 25.52 1.33 24.39
C LEU A 179 25.35 2.25 25.61
N LEU A 180 24.96 1.68 26.76
CA LEU A 180 24.81 2.42 28.02
C LEU A 180 26.18 2.82 28.61
N GLN A 181 27.21 1.98 28.49
CA GLN A 181 28.57 2.28 28.95
C GLN A 181 29.26 3.37 28.12
N ASP A 182 29.03 3.37 26.81
CA ASP A 182 29.62 4.34 25.87
C ASP A 182 28.87 5.70 25.89
N HIS A 183 27.77 5.82 26.63
CA HIS A 183 26.95 7.02 26.64
C HIS A 183 27.66 8.18 27.38
N PRO A 184 27.88 9.34 26.75
CA PRO A 184 28.75 10.40 27.29
C PRO A 184 28.12 11.24 28.41
N SER A 185 26.83 11.06 28.70
CA SER A 185 26.08 11.85 29.68
C SER A 185 25.29 10.98 30.66
N VAL A 186 24.80 11.61 31.72
CA VAL A 186 23.95 10.99 32.74
C VAL A 186 22.66 10.45 32.11
N ILE A 187 22.27 9.24 32.52
CA ILE A 187 21.05 8.56 32.09
C ILE A 187 20.05 8.60 33.25
N SER A 188 18.83 9.08 33.00
CA SER A 188 17.73 9.00 33.96
C SER A 188 17.13 7.59 33.94
N ILE A 189 17.10 6.92 35.09
CA ILE A 189 16.49 5.60 35.25
C ILE A 189 15.27 5.74 36.16
N ALA A 190 14.10 5.31 35.68
CA ALA A 190 12.91 5.15 36.50
C ALA A 190 12.71 3.66 36.78
N THR A 191 12.59 3.29 38.05
CA THR A 191 12.32 1.92 38.46
C THR A 191 10.88 1.84 38.91
N ASP A 192 10.08 1.03 38.22
CA ASP A 192 8.76 0.64 38.67
C ASP A 192 8.89 -0.69 39.42
N ALA A 193 8.35 -0.75 40.64
CA ALA A 193 8.45 -1.90 41.53
C ALA A 193 7.08 -2.21 42.10
N TRP A 194 6.56 -3.40 41.79
CA TRP A 194 5.32 -3.93 42.35
C TRP A 194 5.55 -5.34 42.89
N THR A 195 4.75 -5.72 43.89
CA THR A 195 4.71 -7.08 44.43
C THR A 195 3.42 -7.76 44.00
N SER A 196 3.53 -8.91 43.32
CA SER A 196 2.37 -9.75 43.00
C SER A 196 2.21 -10.81 44.10
N PRO A 197 1.04 -10.94 44.75
CA PRO A 197 0.75 -12.09 45.59
C PRO A 197 0.57 -13.32 44.71
N ASN A 198 1.65 -14.09 44.50
CA ASN A 198 1.53 -15.41 43.90
C ASN A 198 0.81 -16.31 44.91
N HIS A 199 -0.39 -16.76 44.55
CA HIS A 199 -1.29 -17.55 45.39
C HIS A 199 -1.42 -18.99 44.90
#